data_AF-A0A8I2YEF1-F1
#
_entry.id   AF-A0A8I2YEF1-F1
#
_cell.length_a   1.000
_cell.length_b   1.000
_cell.length_c   1.000
_cell.angle_alpha   90.00
_cell.angle_beta   90.00
_cell.angle_gamma   90.00
#
_symmetry.space_group_name_H-M   'P 1'
#
loop_
_entity.id
_entity.type
_entity.pdbx_description
1 polymer ?
#
loop_
_entity_poly.entity_id
_entity_poly.type
_entity_poly.pdbx_seq_one_letter_code
_entity_poly.pdbx_strand_id
1 'polypeptide(L)'
;MAPRKWTTNEQEEFLQPWYKKYKELGYMKRREYTKFYTDLFEAWFKRFPESAVLFGEDASRPLSEKQKEKLNAATEECKEKLKNRFKNCLGSTKAGCQSKASANVVFKTVLASMAEGEKHGCSLQETEAYSKLFYGERLKESIAQKLGVASSDLGKQDIQRIKEETCALYAGESEEVKQQVRAFIQSLKDEQGKKGKSCVASNGQKDITRNIDMLPAVVTKFMNGLSKSTGWAFSLLARGPLPDDESNTDCYRREIQRDLL
;
A
#
# COMPACT_ATOMS: atom_id res chain seq x y z
N MET A 1 14.45 7.19 4.86
CA MET A 1 15.66 7.47 4.05
C MET A 1 15.32 7.25 2.58
N ALA A 2 15.74 8.14 1.68
CA ALA A 2 15.54 7.93 0.24
C ALA A 2 16.40 6.74 -0.22
N PRO A 3 15.91 5.86 -1.11
CA PRO A 3 16.70 4.75 -1.64
C PRO A 3 18.01 5.26 -2.23
N ARG A 4 19.11 4.54 -1.97
CA ARG A 4 20.44 4.90 -2.49
C ARG A 4 20.39 4.90 -4.02
N LYS A 5 20.71 6.05 -4.64
CA LYS A 5 20.80 6.14 -6.10
C LYS A 5 21.97 5.28 -6.56
N TRP A 6 21.72 4.37 -7.50
CA TRP A 6 22.76 3.53 -8.09
C TRP A 6 23.44 4.18 -9.29
N THR A 7 22.81 5.19 -9.91
CA THR A 7 23.36 5.97 -11.01
C THR A 7 24.19 7.15 -10.50
N THR A 8 25.31 7.45 -11.16
CA THR A 8 26.06 8.70 -10.99
C THR A 8 25.35 9.87 -11.70
N ASN A 9 25.73 11.11 -11.39
CA ASN A 9 25.12 12.29 -12.00
C ASN A 9 25.30 12.31 -13.53
N GLU A 10 26.48 11.97 -14.03
CA GLU A 10 26.77 11.89 -15.47
C GLU A 10 25.93 10.82 -16.18
N GLN A 11 25.76 9.67 -15.53
CA GLN A 11 24.88 8.61 -16.04
C GLN A 11 23.42 9.08 -16.10
N GLU A 12 22.96 9.83 -15.11
CA GLU A 12 21.59 10.35 -15.10
C GLU A 12 21.38 11.40 -16.21
N GLU A 13 22.35 12.28 -16.45
CA GLU A 13 22.33 13.24 -17.55
C GLU A 13 22.29 12.53 -18.91
N PHE A 14 23.07 11.47 -19.07
CA PHE A 14 23.03 10.64 -20.27
C PHE A 14 21.65 10.02 -20.52
N LEU A 15 20.93 9.61 -19.48
CA LEU A 15 19.60 8.98 -19.61
C LEU A 15 18.46 9.96 -19.93
N GLN A 16 18.63 11.26 -19.68
CA GLN A 16 17.59 12.27 -19.94
C GLN A 16 16.99 12.25 -21.37
N PRO A 17 17.79 12.27 -22.46
CA PRO A 17 17.25 12.19 -23.81
C PRO A 17 16.52 10.85 -24.08
N TRP A 18 17.00 9.75 -23.51
CA TRP A 18 16.38 8.44 -23.64
C TRP A 18 15.03 8.38 -22.93
N TYR A 19 14.84 9.10 -21.82
CA TYR A 19 13.53 9.21 -21.16
C TYR A 19 12.48 9.85 -22.07
N LYS A 20 12.85 10.86 -22.87
CA LYS A 20 11.94 11.46 -23.86
C LYS A 20 11.56 10.44 -24.94
N LYS A 21 12.55 9.77 -25.55
CA LYS A 21 12.34 8.73 -26.58
C LYS A 21 11.47 7.57 -26.05
N TYR A 22 11.70 7.13 -24.81
CA TYR A 22 10.89 6.08 -24.19
C TYR A 22 9.43 6.49 -23.97
N LYS A 23 9.20 7.74 -23.55
CA LYS A 23 7.84 8.27 -23.34
C LYS A 23 7.07 8.36 -24.66
N GLU A 24 7.73 8.79 -25.73
CA GLU A 24 7.15 8.85 -27.08
C GLU A 24 6.68 7.47 -27.57
N LEU A 25 7.47 6.42 -27.33
CA LEU A 25 7.08 5.04 -27.65
C LEU A 25 5.83 4.57 -26.87
N GLY A 26 5.62 5.09 -25.66
CA GLY A 26 4.42 4.80 -24.87
C GLY A 26 3.12 5.29 -25.52
N TYR A 27 3.18 6.35 -26.34
CA TYR A 27 2.05 6.91 -27.08
C TYR A 27 1.81 6.23 -28.44
N MET A 28 2.76 5.45 -28.93
CA MET A 28 2.61 4.74 -30.21
C MET A 28 1.74 3.49 -30.06
N LYS A 29 0.91 3.20 -31.08
CA LYS A 29 0.04 2.00 -31.11
C LYS A 29 0.82 0.69 -31.12
N ARG A 30 2.01 0.68 -31.73
CA ARG A 30 2.95 -0.46 -31.71
C ARG A 30 4.13 -0.11 -30.82
N ARG A 31 4.15 -0.70 -29.63
CA ARG A 31 5.18 -0.44 -28.61
C ARG A 31 6.43 -1.28 -28.90
N GLU A 32 7.32 -0.80 -29.75
CA GLU A 32 8.57 -1.49 -30.09
C GLU A 32 9.69 -1.22 -29.07
N TYR A 33 9.50 -1.67 -27.83
CA TYR A 33 10.50 -1.49 -26.77
C TYR A 33 11.80 -2.26 -27.02
N THR A 34 11.76 -3.35 -27.78
CA THR A 34 12.95 -4.19 -28.05
C THR A 34 14.04 -3.38 -28.75
N LYS A 35 13.70 -2.69 -29.84
CA LYS A 35 14.66 -1.85 -30.58
C LYS A 35 15.20 -0.72 -29.72
N PHE A 36 14.32 -0.07 -28.95
CA PHE A 36 14.72 0.98 -28.01
C PHE A 36 15.78 0.50 -27.00
N TYR A 37 15.56 -0.66 -26.38
CA TYR A 37 16.51 -1.19 -25.40
C TYR A 37 17.82 -1.61 -26.06
N THR A 38 17.79 -2.17 -27.27
CA THR A 38 18.99 -2.48 -28.04
C THR A 38 19.83 -1.21 -28.28
N ASP A 39 19.23 -0.14 -28.82
CA ASP A 39 19.91 1.14 -29.06
C ASP A 39 20.47 1.73 -27.75
N LEU A 40 19.68 1.68 -26.68
CA LEU A 40 20.04 2.22 -25.37
C LEU A 40 21.25 1.48 -24.81
N PHE A 41 21.27 0.14 -24.87
CA PHE A 41 22.37 -0.65 -24.34
C PHE A 41 23.65 -0.42 -25.13
N GLU A 42 23.57 -0.37 -26.46
CA GLU A 42 24.74 -0.07 -27.29
C GLU A 42 25.35 1.28 -26.93
N ALA A 43 24.52 2.33 -26.86
CA ALA A 43 24.98 3.66 -26.51
C ALA A 43 25.48 3.77 -25.06
N TRP A 44 24.83 3.07 -24.12
CA TRP A 44 25.22 3.02 -22.71
C TRP A 44 26.59 2.37 -22.55
N PHE A 45 26.78 1.13 -23.04
CA PHE A 45 28.04 0.40 -22.86
C PHE A 45 29.19 0.99 -23.67
N LYS A 46 28.91 1.74 -24.74
CA LYS A 46 29.92 2.54 -25.45
C LYS A 46 30.44 3.70 -24.59
N ARG A 47 29.59 4.32 -23.76
CA ARG A 47 29.96 5.46 -22.92
C ARG A 47 30.46 5.05 -21.53
N PHE A 48 29.88 3.99 -20.97
CA PHE A 48 30.14 3.45 -19.64
C PHE A 48 30.46 1.96 -19.75
N PRO A 49 31.69 1.59 -20.17
CA PRO A 49 32.07 0.20 -20.26
C PRO A 49 32.19 -0.42 -18.86
N GLU A 50 31.42 -1.48 -18.60
CA GLU A 50 31.46 -2.22 -17.32
C GLU A 50 32.84 -2.81 -17.02
N SER A 51 33.63 -3.08 -18.06
CA SER A 51 35.01 -3.54 -17.90
C SER A 51 35.89 -2.54 -17.14
N ALA A 52 35.69 -1.24 -17.36
CA ALA A 52 36.45 -0.20 -16.66
C ALA A 52 36.08 -0.13 -15.17
N VAL A 53 34.83 -0.41 -14.83
CA VAL A 53 34.34 -0.42 -13.43
C VAL A 53 34.84 -1.67 -12.69
N LEU A 54 34.83 -2.84 -13.34
CA LEU A 54 35.19 -4.11 -12.71
C LEU A 54 36.69 -4.38 -12.66
N PHE A 55 37.44 -3.95 -13.68
CA PHE A 55 38.85 -4.33 -13.87
C PHE A 55 39.82 -3.14 -13.88
N GLY A 56 39.33 -1.89 -13.83
CA GLY A 56 40.20 -0.71 -13.82
C GLY A 56 41.16 -0.65 -15.02
N GLU A 57 42.43 -0.27 -14.78
CA GLU A 57 43.48 -0.19 -15.80
C GLU A 57 43.90 -1.55 -16.38
N ASP A 58 43.60 -2.66 -15.71
CA ASP A 58 43.92 -4.02 -16.18
C ASP A 58 42.97 -4.53 -17.29
N ALA A 59 41.98 -3.72 -17.70
CA ALA A 59 41.03 -4.05 -18.76
C ALA A 59 41.69 -4.29 -20.14
N SER A 60 42.95 -3.90 -20.35
CA SER A 60 43.66 -4.05 -21.62
C SER A 60 44.34 -5.42 -21.81
N ARG A 61 44.39 -6.27 -20.79
CA ARG A 61 44.98 -7.62 -20.89
C ARG A 61 43.95 -8.62 -21.45
N PRO A 62 44.35 -9.68 -22.17
CA PRO A 62 43.41 -10.71 -22.62
C PRO A 62 42.71 -11.35 -21.41
N LEU A 63 41.39 -11.12 -21.29
CA LEU A 63 40.60 -11.60 -20.18
C LEU A 63 40.59 -13.14 -20.13
N SER A 64 40.85 -13.69 -18.93
CA SER A 64 40.61 -15.10 -18.63
C SER A 64 39.14 -15.45 -18.80
N GLU A 65 38.83 -16.72 -19.08
CA GLU A 65 37.46 -17.22 -19.24
C GLU A 65 36.57 -16.88 -18.02
N LYS A 66 37.12 -17.04 -16.80
CA LYS A 66 36.44 -16.66 -15.55
C LYS A 66 36.16 -15.16 -15.43
N GLN A 67 36.97 -14.31 -16.06
CA GLN A 67 36.74 -12.85 -16.08
C GLN A 67 35.69 -12.47 -17.12
N LYS A 68 35.63 -13.16 -18.26
CA LYS A 68 34.58 -12.98 -19.28
C LYS A 68 33.20 -13.32 -18.72
N GLU A 69 33.08 -14.41 -17.97
CA GLU A 69 31.82 -14.78 -17.30
C GLU A 69 31.34 -13.69 -16.33
N LYS A 70 32.25 -13.16 -15.50
CA LYS A 70 31.92 -12.05 -14.58
C LYS A 70 31.48 -10.80 -15.32
N LEU A 71 32.15 -10.46 -16.43
CA LEU A 71 31.79 -9.30 -17.26
C LEU A 71 30.40 -9.48 -17.89
N ASN A 72 30.09 -10.67 -18.41
CA ASN A 72 28.78 -10.98 -18.97
C ASN A 72 27.68 -10.88 -17.91
N ALA A 73 27.89 -11.46 -16.73
CA ALA A 73 26.94 -11.39 -15.62
C ALA A 73 26.66 -9.94 -15.19
N ALA A 74 27.70 -9.12 -15.04
CA ALA A 74 27.55 -7.71 -14.70
C ALA A 74 26.84 -6.90 -15.80
N THR A 75 27.14 -7.21 -17.07
CA THR A 75 26.47 -6.59 -18.22
C THR A 75 24.97 -6.88 -18.22
N GLU A 76 24.57 -8.14 -17.98
CA GLU A 76 23.16 -8.50 -17.87
C GLU A 76 22.47 -7.87 -16.67
N GLU A 77 23.15 -7.81 -15.51
CA GLU A 77 22.62 -7.14 -14.33
C GLU A 77 22.40 -5.64 -14.59
N CYS A 78 23.32 -4.98 -15.28
CA CYS A 78 23.17 -3.58 -15.67
C CYS A 78 21.99 -3.39 -16.65
N LYS A 79 21.86 -4.25 -17.66
CA LYS A 79 20.71 -4.23 -18.59
C LYS A 79 19.38 -4.34 -17.84
N GLU A 80 19.27 -5.26 -16.88
CA GLU A 80 18.07 -5.41 -16.07
C GLU A 80 17.81 -4.20 -15.16
N LYS A 81 18.85 -3.63 -14.54
CA LYS A 81 18.74 -2.38 -13.76
C LYS A 81 18.22 -1.23 -14.62
N LEU A 82 18.72 -1.07 -15.85
CA LEU A 82 18.25 -0.08 -16.81
C LEU A 82 16.78 -0.33 -17.20
N LYS A 83 16.40 -1.55 -17.59
CA LYS A 83 14.99 -1.87 -17.91
C LYS A 83 14.07 -1.55 -16.74
N ASN A 84 14.42 -1.99 -15.53
CA ASN A 84 13.62 -1.76 -14.34
C ASN A 84 13.55 -0.27 -14.00
N ARG A 85 14.62 0.49 -14.22
CA ARG A 85 14.62 1.95 -14.07
C ARG A 85 13.61 2.61 -15.01
N PHE A 86 13.64 2.30 -16.32
CA PHE A 86 12.70 2.89 -17.28
C PHE A 86 11.25 2.46 -16.99
N LYS A 87 11.02 1.20 -16.63
CA LYS A 87 9.69 0.72 -16.20
C LYS A 87 9.19 1.44 -14.95
N ASN A 88 10.03 1.63 -13.93
CA ASN A 88 9.62 2.22 -12.65
C ASN A 88 9.54 3.75 -12.70
N CYS A 89 10.41 4.42 -13.45
CA CYS A 89 10.42 5.88 -13.56
C CYS A 89 9.38 6.42 -14.55
N LEU A 90 9.05 5.65 -15.60
CA LEU A 90 8.17 6.11 -16.68
C LEU A 90 6.93 5.24 -16.90
N GLY A 91 6.96 3.95 -16.56
CA GLY A 91 5.79 3.05 -16.64
C GLY A 91 4.78 3.27 -15.50
N SER A 92 5.23 3.87 -14.40
CA SER A 92 4.38 4.50 -13.39
C SER A 92 4.85 5.94 -13.27
N THR A 93 4.14 6.87 -13.89
CA THR A 93 4.31 8.29 -13.54
C THR A 93 4.30 8.43 -12.02
N LYS A 94 5.09 9.34 -11.44
CA LYS A 94 4.94 9.66 -10.00
C LYS A 94 3.47 9.91 -9.65
N ALA A 95 2.71 10.51 -10.57
CA ALA A 95 1.25 10.61 -10.54
C ALA A 95 0.51 9.26 -10.54
N GLY A 96 0.96 8.25 -11.30
CA GLY A 96 0.40 6.89 -11.29
C GLY A 96 0.72 6.07 -10.03
N CYS A 97 1.89 6.23 -9.42
CA CYS A 97 2.20 5.62 -8.12
C CYS A 97 1.49 6.35 -6.98
N GLN A 98 1.46 7.69 -7.02
CA GLN A 98 0.70 8.49 -6.07
C GLN A 98 -0.80 8.31 -6.23
N SER A 99 -1.32 8.12 -7.45
CA SER A 99 -2.74 7.85 -7.68
C SER A 99 -3.13 6.46 -7.22
N LYS A 100 -2.28 5.44 -7.38
CA LYS A 100 -2.55 4.11 -6.78
C LYS A 100 -2.53 4.16 -5.26
N ALA A 101 -1.59 4.90 -4.67
CA ALA A 101 -1.53 5.08 -3.23
C ALA A 101 -2.71 5.92 -2.70
N SER A 102 -3.05 7.03 -3.36
CA SER A 102 -4.14 7.93 -2.96
C SER A 102 -5.51 7.34 -3.26
N ALA A 103 -5.71 6.66 -4.39
CA ALA A 103 -6.93 5.90 -4.67
C ALA A 103 -7.10 4.80 -3.65
N ASN A 104 -6.04 4.06 -3.27
CA ASN A 104 -6.14 3.11 -2.17
C ASN A 104 -6.48 3.78 -0.84
N VAL A 105 -5.99 4.99 -0.55
CA VAL A 105 -6.36 5.72 0.66
C VAL A 105 -7.82 6.18 0.61
N VAL A 106 -8.27 6.81 -0.47
CA VAL A 106 -9.66 7.26 -0.65
C VAL A 106 -10.61 6.06 -0.63
N PHE A 107 -10.29 4.99 -1.34
CA PHE A 107 -11.08 3.76 -1.38
C PHE A 107 -11.09 3.07 -0.01
N LYS A 108 -9.96 3.02 0.71
CA LYS A 108 -9.91 2.51 2.10
C LYS A 108 -10.67 3.40 3.07
N THR A 109 -10.64 4.72 2.93
CA THR A 109 -11.40 5.65 3.79
C THR A 109 -12.89 5.52 3.53
N VAL A 110 -13.29 5.37 2.26
CA VAL A 110 -14.67 5.08 1.87
C VAL A 110 -15.12 3.73 2.44
N LEU A 111 -14.36 2.66 2.21
CA LEU A 111 -14.61 1.33 2.79
C LEU A 111 -14.64 1.37 4.32
N ALA A 112 -13.72 2.10 4.96
CA ALA A 112 -13.69 2.25 6.41
C ALA A 112 -14.92 2.99 6.94
N SER A 113 -15.39 4.01 6.23
CA SER A 113 -16.62 4.73 6.57
C SER A 113 -17.89 3.89 6.34
N MET A 114 -17.87 2.96 5.39
CA MET A 114 -18.94 1.98 5.19
C MET A 114 -18.86 0.84 6.23
N ALA A 115 -17.65 0.51 6.67
CA ALA A 115 -17.35 -0.45 7.72
C ALA A 115 -17.38 0.16 9.13
N GLU A 116 -17.86 1.40 9.32
CA GLU A 116 -18.06 1.99 10.65
C GLU A 116 -19.09 1.21 11.50
N GLY A 117 -19.84 0.27 10.89
CA GLY A 117 -20.61 -0.74 11.62
C GLY A 117 -19.84 -2.03 11.96
N GLU A 118 -18.80 -2.39 11.22
CA GLU A 118 -18.11 -3.67 11.33
C GLU A 118 -16.62 -3.51 10.98
N LYS A 119 -15.84 -3.01 11.92
CA LYS A 119 -14.39 -3.21 11.86
C LYS A 119 -14.15 -4.72 11.94
N HIS A 120 -13.76 -5.35 10.82
CA HIS A 120 -12.99 -6.58 10.86
C HIS A 120 -11.66 -6.27 11.55
N GLY A 121 -11.69 -6.25 12.89
CA GLY A 121 -10.50 -6.17 13.68
C GLY A 121 -9.62 -7.34 13.29
N CYS A 122 -8.40 -7.06 12.84
CA CYS A 122 -7.38 -8.09 12.86
C CYS A 122 -7.43 -8.76 14.23
N SER A 123 -7.43 -10.09 14.26
CA SER A 123 -7.45 -10.84 15.52
C SER A 123 -6.35 -10.28 16.42
N LEU A 124 -6.72 -9.83 17.62
CA LEU A 124 -5.78 -9.27 18.58
C LEU A 124 -4.65 -10.26 18.82
N GLN A 125 -3.42 -9.76 18.82
CA GLN A 125 -2.27 -10.57 19.23
C GLN A 125 -2.37 -10.88 20.74
N GLU A 126 -1.78 -11.99 21.19
CA GLU A 126 -1.81 -12.39 22.61
C GLU A 126 -1.30 -11.27 23.55
N THR A 127 -0.25 -10.57 23.13
CA THR A 127 0.31 -9.44 23.88
C THR A 127 -0.62 -8.22 23.94
N GLU A 128 -1.38 -7.95 22.87
CA GLU A 128 -2.38 -6.88 22.84
C GLU A 128 -3.60 -7.23 23.70
N ALA A 129 -4.05 -8.49 23.65
CA ALA A 129 -5.13 -9.00 24.50
C ALA A 129 -4.74 -8.97 25.98
N TYR A 130 -3.51 -9.39 26.31
CA TYR A 130 -2.95 -9.26 27.66
C TYR A 130 -2.91 -7.81 28.11
N SER A 131 -2.46 -6.89 27.24
CA SER A 131 -2.45 -5.47 27.56
C SER A 131 -3.86 -4.96 27.86
N LYS A 132 -4.89 -5.34 27.10
CA LYS A 132 -6.27 -4.91 27.36
C LYS A 132 -6.82 -5.41 28.69
N LEU A 133 -6.52 -6.64 29.09
CA LEU A 133 -7.04 -7.23 30.32
C LEU A 133 -6.33 -6.70 31.57
N PHE A 134 -5.01 -6.50 31.50
CA PHE A 134 -4.18 -6.22 32.68
C PHE A 134 -3.48 -4.86 32.66
N TYR A 135 -3.87 -3.95 31.75
CA TYR A 135 -3.25 -2.62 31.63
C TYR A 135 -3.26 -1.87 32.96
N GLY A 136 -4.44 -1.77 33.57
CA GLY A 136 -4.67 -0.93 34.74
C GLY A 136 -4.04 -1.48 36.02
N GLU A 137 -4.04 -2.80 36.19
CA GLU A 137 -3.67 -3.44 37.46
C GLU A 137 -2.18 -3.75 37.59
N ARG A 138 -1.51 -4.15 36.50
CA ARG A 138 -0.15 -4.72 36.56
C ARG A 138 0.84 -4.03 35.63
N LEU A 139 0.40 -3.76 34.41
CA LEU A 139 1.27 -3.23 33.35
C LEU A 139 1.62 -1.75 33.58
N LYS A 140 0.63 -0.92 33.95
CA LYS A 140 0.85 0.52 34.12
C LYS A 140 1.94 0.84 35.15
N GLU A 141 1.91 0.17 36.29
CA GLU A 141 2.88 0.40 37.38
C GLU A 141 4.24 -0.22 37.07
N SER A 142 4.27 -1.46 36.55
CA SER A 142 5.53 -2.13 36.19
C SER A 142 6.29 -1.40 35.08
N ILE A 143 5.58 -0.88 34.07
CA ILE A 143 6.16 -0.13 32.96
C ILE A 143 6.64 1.25 33.45
N ALA A 144 5.85 1.94 34.28
CA ALA A 144 6.26 3.21 34.89
C ALA A 144 7.53 3.06 35.75
N GLN A 145 7.59 2.00 36.56
CA GLN A 145 8.73 1.71 37.43
C GLN A 145 10.00 1.40 36.62
N LYS A 146 9.92 0.59 35.57
CA LYS A 146 11.08 0.27 34.72
C LYS A 146 11.58 1.45 33.90
N LEU A 147 10.67 2.32 33.44
CA LEU A 147 11.02 3.51 32.67
C LEU A 147 11.43 4.69 33.57
N GLY A 148 11.31 4.57 34.90
CA GLY A 148 11.68 5.60 35.86
C GLY A 148 10.84 6.88 35.73
N VAL A 149 9.59 6.75 35.26
CA VAL A 149 8.72 7.90 34.96
C VAL A 149 7.36 7.71 35.61
N ALA A 150 6.72 8.81 36.03
CA ALA A 150 5.39 8.79 36.62
C ALA A 150 4.37 8.16 35.67
N SER A 151 3.43 7.39 36.21
CA SER A 151 2.42 6.64 35.44
C SER A 151 1.50 7.52 34.58
N SER A 152 1.50 8.84 34.79
CA SER A 152 0.79 9.85 33.99
C SER A 152 1.54 10.29 32.72
N ASP A 153 2.86 10.09 32.64
CA ASP A 153 3.71 10.59 31.54
C ASP A 153 4.08 9.50 30.51
N LEU A 154 3.59 8.28 30.70
CA LEU A 154 3.82 7.13 29.79
C LEU A 154 3.39 7.41 28.34
N GLY A 155 2.41 8.28 28.12
CA GLY A 155 1.91 8.62 26.79
C GLY A 155 2.90 9.38 25.90
N LYS A 156 3.96 9.96 26.49
CA LYS A 156 5.01 10.70 25.75
C LYS A 156 6.24 9.85 25.41
N GLN A 157 6.30 8.62 25.89
CA GLN A 157 7.46 7.73 25.68
C GLN A 157 7.35 6.92 24.39
N ASP A 158 8.49 6.32 24.01
CA ASP A 158 8.62 5.50 22.81
C ASP A 158 7.74 4.24 22.91
N ILE A 159 6.69 4.20 22.08
CA ILE A 159 5.72 3.10 21.99
C ILE A 159 6.42 1.75 21.79
N GLN A 160 7.60 1.74 21.15
CA GLN A 160 8.39 0.51 20.97
C GLN A 160 8.86 -0.08 22.30
N ARG A 161 9.37 0.75 23.22
CA ARG A 161 9.82 0.30 24.55
C ARG A 161 8.68 -0.26 25.38
N ILE A 162 7.51 0.37 25.33
CA ILE A 162 6.30 -0.12 26.02
C ILE A 162 5.90 -1.49 25.48
N LYS A 163 5.99 -1.69 24.15
CA LYS A 163 5.70 -2.99 23.52
C LYS A 163 6.71 -4.06 23.93
N GLU A 164 8.00 -3.74 23.92
CA GLU A 164 9.07 -4.66 24.33
C GLU A 164 8.88 -5.11 25.78
N GLU A 165 8.62 -4.19 26.69
CA GLU A 165 8.38 -4.48 28.10
C GLU A 165 7.11 -5.30 28.33
N THR A 166 6.03 -4.98 27.61
CA THR A 166 4.79 -5.76 27.66
C THR A 166 5.01 -7.20 27.18
N CYS A 167 5.80 -7.39 26.12
CA CYS A 167 6.18 -8.72 25.64
C CYS A 167 7.03 -9.48 26.67
N ALA A 168 8.00 -8.80 27.31
CA ALA A 168 8.85 -9.40 28.33
C ALA A 168 8.06 -9.83 29.57
N LEU A 169 7.13 -8.99 30.03
CA LEU A 169 6.23 -9.30 31.13
C LEU A 169 5.34 -10.50 30.78
N TYR A 170 4.69 -10.50 29.61
CA TYR A 170 3.84 -11.60 29.18
C TYR A 170 4.59 -12.93 29.07
N ALA A 171 5.86 -12.92 28.62
CA ALA A 171 6.67 -14.14 28.53
C ALA A 171 6.91 -14.80 29.90
N GLY A 172 7.11 -13.98 30.94
CA GLY A 172 7.38 -14.42 32.32
C GLY A 172 6.13 -14.73 33.17
N GLU A 173 4.93 -14.49 32.65
CA GLU A 173 3.68 -14.74 33.37
C GLU A 173 3.33 -16.23 33.48
N SER A 174 2.49 -16.55 34.47
CA SER A 174 2.03 -17.91 34.71
C SER A 174 1.17 -18.43 33.55
N GLU A 175 1.18 -19.76 33.36
CA GLU A 175 0.37 -20.39 32.31
C GLU A 175 -1.13 -20.16 32.50
N GLU A 176 -1.59 -19.94 33.72
CA GLU A 176 -2.99 -19.58 34.04
C GLU A 176 -3.40 -18.26 33.40
N VAL A 177 -2.54 -17.23 33.49
CA VAL A 177 -2.78 -15.91 32.88
C VAL A 177 -2.73 -16.01 31.36
N LYS A 178 -1.80 -16.79 30.81
CA LYS A 178 -1.72 -17.04 29.36
C LYS A 178 -2.98 -17.74 28.83
N GLN A 179 -3.51 -18.71 29.59
CA GLN A 179 -4.79 -19.37 29.26
C GLN A 179 -5.97 -18.41 29.30
N GLN A 180 -6.05 -17.51 30.29
CA GLN A 180 -7.10 -16.49 30.34
C GLN A 180 -7.06 -15.55 29.14
N VAL A 181 -5.87 -15.13 28.71
CA VAL A 181 -5.68 -14.30 27.51
C VAL A 181 -6.12 -15.03 26.24
N ARG A 182 -5.78 -16.32 26.11
CA ARG A 182 -6.23 -17.15 24.98
C ARG A 182 -7.75 -17.34 24.98
N ALA A 183 -8.35 -17.58 26.14
CA ALA A 183 -9.80 -17.69 26.29
C ALA A 183 -10.51 -16.39 25.89
N PHE A 184 -9.94 -15.23 26.25
CA PHE A 184 -10.45 -13.92 25.85
C PHE A 184 -10.32 -13.66 24.34
N ILE A 185 -9.22 -14.08 23.71
CA ILE A 185 -9.12 -14.03 22.24
C ILE A 185 -10.16 -14.94 21.59
N GLN A 186 -10.38 -16.14 22.15
CA GLN A 186 -11.37 -17.07 21.63
C GLN A 186 -12.78 -16.53 21.78
N SER A 187 -13.15 -15.93 22.92
CA SER A 187 -14.47 -15.31 23.11
C SER A 187 -14.71 -14.16 22.13
N LEU A 188 -13.68 -13.35 21.85
CA LEU A 188 -13.76 -12.31 20.82
C LEU A 188 -13.94 -12.90 19.42
N LYS A 189 -13.26 -14.00 19.09
CA LYS A 189 -13.44 -14.71 17.82
C LYS A 189 -14.83 -15.33 17.71
N ASP A 190 -15.38 -15.85 18.79
CA ASP A 190 -16.71 -16.45 18.81
C ASP A 190 -17.81 -15.38 18.70
N GLU A 191 -17.64 -14.22 19.34
CA GLU A 191 -18.52 -13.05 19.17
C GLU A 191 -18.44 -12.49 17.75
N GLN A 192 -17.23 -12.39 17.18
CA GLN A 192 -17.04 -12.00 15.79
C GLN A 192 -17.56 -13.05 14.81
N GLY A 193 -17.44 -14.33 15.12
CA GLY A 193 -17.95 -15.44 14.32
C GLY A 193 -19.47 -15.48 14.31
N LYS A 194 -20.12 -15.13 15.43
CA LYS A 194 -21.59 -14.97 15.51
C LYS A 194 -22.10 -13.76 14.73
N LYS A 195 -21.33 -12.66 14.69
CA LYS A 195 -21.66 -11.48 13.85
C LYS A 195 -21.33 -11.72 12.37
N GLY A 196 -20.21 -12.37 12.08
CA GLY A 196 -19.70 -12.65 10.72
C GLY A 196 -20.30 -13.88 10.03
N LYS A 197 -21.01 -14.79 10.72
CA LYS A 197 -21.81 -15.83 10.04
C LYS A 197 -23.11 -15.30 9.43
N SER A 198 -23.41 -14.01 9.59
CA SER A 198 -24.53 -13.34 8.94
C SER A 198 -24.20 -12.71 7.58
N CYS A 199 -22.93 -12.70 7.13
CA CYS A 199 -22.53 -11.88 5.98
C CYS A 199 -22.29 -12.64 4.66
N VAL A 200 -22.74 -13.91 4.53
CA VAL A 200 -22.63 -14.65 3.24
C VAL A 200 -23.94 -15.30 2.77
N ALA A 201 -25.05 -15.22 3.49
CA ALA A 201 -26.32 -15.70 2.97
C ALA A 201 -27.48 -14.86 3.49
N SER A 202 -28.19 -14.23 2.55
CA SER A 202 -29.29 -13.27 2.75
C SER A 202 -28.81 -11.87 3.18
N ASN A 203 -28.49 -11.00 2.20
CA ASN A 203 -28.74 -9.58 2.42
C ASN A 203 -30.24 -9.49 2.68
N GLY A 204 -30.65 -9.37 3.94
CA GLY A 204 -32.04 -9.12 4.23
C GLY A 204 -32.46 -7.87 3.47
N GLN A 205 -33.73 -7.79 3.05
CA GLN A 205 -34.30 -6.63 2.38
C GLN A 205 -33.80 -5.29 2.96
N LYS A 206 -33.72 -5.24 4.30
CA LYS A 206 -33.28 -4.09 5.09
C LYS A 206 -31.81 -3.70 4.83
N ASP A 207 -30.93 -4.66 4.57
CA ASP A 207 -29.52 -4.40 4.26
C ASP A 207 -29.37 -3.83 2.85
N ILE A 208 -30.18 -4.29 1.89
CA ILE A 208 -30.22 -3.74 0.54
C ILE A 208 -30.68 -2.28 0.59
N THR A 209 -31.79 -1.99 1.28
CA THR A 209 -32.30 -0.62 1.44
C THR A 209 -31.27 0.27 2.14
N ARG A 210 -30.68 -0.19 3.24
CA ARG A 210 -29.64 0.55 3.95
C ARG A 210 -28.43 0.88 3.06
N ASN A 211 -28.00 -0.07 2.24
CA ASN A 211 -26.88 0.15 1.31
C ASN A 211 -27.25 1.16 0.22
N ILE A 212 -28.47 1.10 -0.32
CA ILE A 212 -29.01 2.10 -1.26
C ILE A 212 -29.04 3.48 -0.62
N ASP A 213 -29.48 3.60 0.63
CA ASP A 213 -29.55 4.88 1.36
C ASP A 213 -28.16 5.47 1.67
N MET A 214 -27.14 4.62 1.91
CA MET A 214 -25.76 5.04 2.15
C MET A 214 -25.01 5.42 0.88
N LEU A 215 -25.38 4.85 -0.27
CA LEU A 215 -24.70 5.01 -1.54
C LEU A 215 -24.56 6.49 -1.98
N PRO A 216 -25.59 7.36 -1.87
CA PRO A 216 -25.48 8.77 -2.23
C PRO A 216 -24.39 9.51 -1.45
N ALA A 217 -24.22 9.25 -0.15
CA ALA A 217 -23.23 9.94 0.68
C ALA A 217 -21.79 9.56 0.26
N VAL A 218 -21.57 8.27 0.00
CA VAL A 218 -20.28 7.73 -0.43
C VAL A 218 -19.91 8.23 -1.82
N VAL A 219 -20.83 8.09 -2.78
CA VAL A 219 -20.62 8.50 -4.17
C VAL A 219 -20.39 10.01 -4.26
N THR A 220 -21.15 10.82 -3.54
CA THR A 220 -20.97 12.28 -3.57
C THR A 220 -19.58 12.69 -3.05
N LYS A 221 -19.09 12.11 -1.95
CA LYS A 221 -17.73 12.40 -1.46
C LYS A 221 -16.66 12.03 -2.50
N PHE A 222 -16.79 10.85 -3.10
CA PHE A 222 -15.85 10.37 -4.11
C PHE A 222 -15.86 11.22 -5.38
N MET A 223 -17.05 11.45 -5.97
CA MET A 223 -17.22 12.22 -7.20
C MET A 223 -16.85 13.69 -7.02
N ASN A 224 -17.09 14.29 -5.84
CA ASN A 224 -16.64 15.66 -5.54
C ASN A 224 -15.11 15.77 -5.50
N GLY A 225 -14.42 14.75 -4.96
CA GLY A 225 -12.95 14.69 -5.01
C GLY A 225 -12.42 14.62 -6.44
N LEU A 226 -13.05 13.79 -7.28
CA LEU A 226 -12.72 13.70 -8.70
C LEU A 226 -12.99 15.02 -9.42
N SER A 227 -14.17 15.62 -9.24
CA SER A 227 -14.55 16.87 -9.90
C SER A 227 -13.59 18.03 -9.57
N LYS A 228 -13.18 18.16 -8.30
CA LYS A 228 -12.20 19.17 -7.89
C LYS A 228 -10.81 18.95 -8.51
N SER A 229 -10.40 17.70 -8.68
CA SER A 229 -9.06 17.38 -9.18
C SER A 229 -8.95 17.41 -10.71
N THR A 230 -10.00 17.04 -11.43
CA THR A 230 -9.99 16.96 -12.90
C THR A 230 -10.69 18.13 -13.58
N GLY A 231 -11.52 18.88 -12.85
CA GLY A 231 -12.42 19.89 -13.41
C GLY A 231 -13.64 19.30 -14.14
N TRP A 232 -13.82 17.98 -14.12
CA TRP A 232 -14.92 17.31 -14.82
C TRP A 232 -16.20 17.32 -14.00
N ALA A 233 -17.34 17.29 -14.70
CA ALA A 233 -18.64 17.03 -14.09
C ALA A 233 -18.94 15.53 -14.16
N PHE A 234 -19.52 14.97 -13.09
CA PHE A 234 -19.85 13.55 -12.99
C PHE A 234 -21.33 13.38 -12.64
N SER A 235 -21.97 12.40 -13.26
CA SER A 235 -23.33 11.96 -12.95
C SER A 235 -23.34 10.45 -12.75
N LEU A 236 -24.03 9.96 -11.72
CA LEU A 236 -24.25 8.53 -11.50
C LEU A 236 -25.73 8.21 -11.73
N LEU A 237 -25.99 7.21 -12.56
CA LEU A 237 -27.31 6.63 -12.78
C LEU A 237 -27.27 5.18 -12.35
N ALA A 238 -28.14 4.80 -11.42
CA ALA A 238 -28.29 3.43 -10.95
C ALA A 238 -29.76 3.00 -11.06
N ARG A 239 -29.99 1.78 -11.52
CA ARG A 239 -31.31 1.16 -11.64
C ARG A 239 -31.26 -0.25 -11.06
N GLY A 240 -32.26 -0.61 -10.27
CA GLY A 240 -32.40 -1.94 -9.68
C GLY A 240 -33.87 -2.22 -9.33
N PRO A 241 -34.22 -3.49 -9.05
CA PRO A 241 -35.53 -3.83 -8.53
C PRO A 241 -35.72 -3.14 -7.18
N LEU A 242 -36.90 -2.54 -6.97
CA LEU A 242 -37.25 -2.11 -5.62
C LEU A 242 -37.36 -3.37 -4.76
N PRO A 243 -36.84 -3.33 -3.52
CA PRO A 243 -36.96 -4.44 -2.61
C PRO A 243 -38.42 -4.93 -2.54
N ASP A 244 -39.37 -4.01 -2.42
CA ASP A 244 -40.76 -4.36 -2.09
C ASP A 244 -41.66 -4.68 -3.31
N ASP A 245 -41.20 -4.45 -4.55
CA ASP A 245 -41.95 -4.73 -5.77
C ASP A 245 -41.04 -5.34 -6.86
N GLU A 246 -41.09 -6.66 -7.04
CA GLU A 246 -40.26 -7.38 -8.04
C GLU A 246 -40.53 -6.93 -9.50
N SER A 247 -41.65 -6.24 -9.75
CA SER A 247 -42.06 -5.77 -11.08
C SER A 247 -41.83 -4.28 -11.32
N ASN A 248 -41.52 -3.50 -10.28
CA ASN A 248 -41.35 -2.05 -10.41
C ASN A 248 -39.88 -1.65 -10.32
N THR A 249 -39.39 -0.95 -11.34
CA THR A 249 -37.99 -0.54 -11.43
C THR A 249 -37.90 0.97 -11.42
N ASP A 250 -37.61 1.55 -10.25
CA ASP A 250 -37.34 2.98 -10.17
C ASP A 250 -35.92 3.32 -10.59
N CYS A 251 -35.78 4.51 -11.18
CA CYS A 251 -34.49 5.07 -11.55
C CYS A 251 -34.02 6.01 -10.44
N TYR A 252 -32.92 5.67 -9.77
CA TYR A 252 -32.24 6.62 -8.89
C TYR A 252 -31.35 7.52 -9.75
N ARG A 253 -31.82 8.75 -10.00
CA ARG A 253 -31.03 9.82 -10.63
C ARG A 253 -30.67 10.85 -9.59
N ARG A 254 -29.36 11.04 -9.35
CA ARG A 254 -28.85 12.15 -8.55
C ARG A 254 -27.92 13.00 -9.40
N GLU A 255 -28.32 14.24 -9.61
CA GLU A 255 -27.51 15.23 -10.29
C GLU A 255 -26.71 15.98 -9.22
N ILE A 256 -25.38 15.88 -9.27
CA ILE A 256 -24.52 16.65 -8.38
C ILE A 256 -24.30 17.99 -9.08
N GLN A 257 -25.18 18.96 -8.82
CA GLN A 257 -25.01 20.30 -9.36
C GLN A 257 -23.80 20.97 -8.70
N ARG A 258 -23.01 21.66 -9.52
CA ARG A 258 -21.98 22.59 -9.06
C ARG A 258 -22.68 23.77 -8.43
N ASP A 259 -22.49 23.99 -7.12
CA ASP A 259 -22.64 25.32 -6.57
C ASP A 259 -21.49 26.16 -7.17
N LEU A 260 -21.84 26.95 -8.19
CA LEU A 260 -20.94 27.90 -8.82
C LEU A 260 -20.66 29.01 -7.82
N LEU A 261 -19.48 28.96 -7.20
CA LEU A 261 -18.79 30.12 -6.62
C LEU A 261 -17.77 30.64 -7.65
#